data_AF-A0A9J6RQT7-F1
#
_entry.id   AF-A0A9J6RQT7-F1
#
_cell.length_a   1.000
_cell.length_b   1.000
_cell.length_c   1.000
_cell.angle_alpha   90.00
_cell.angle_beta   90.00
_cell.angle_gamma   90.00
#
_symmetry.space_group_name_H-M   'P 1'
#
loop_
_entity.id
_entity.type
_entity.pdbx_description
1 polymer ?
#
loop_
_entity_poly.entity_id
_entity_poly.type
_entity_poly.pdbx_seq_one_letter_code
_entity_poly.pdbx_strand_id
1 'polypeptide(L)'
;MDNQFYPTPVSLGVKAFNKFKNRRITRLLEPQAGRGDLVDVVHELASGRYSKVEVDCCEIDFNNQAILREKKYRIVGHDFLSYRGACLYSHILMNPPFASGVQHVLHAWNLLFHGELVAILNAETIRNPYTKERRFLVDIIEQHGSVEFVSEAFLSPDTQRKTAVEVAIIHLEKESNFKAEFIDNLKKEKVEEGMRADDIEVPKDLVVPKSKIQNMVIAFECAVEAARSAAQANARANYYANMLGRSITDETTNCHDSESCVKSVTSELNEAYLKLKERAWSSVLRSTEVLDRLSSQAQKRLESEFASICDLEFTVENIYGFLQGLVEQQGTIQIEMICDVFDMISKYHPENRAYYQGWKSNQKHRVNAYRVLMTRFIIPANRRDYYSWSNSLAWDDQQMFTDFDKVFAMLDGQHHKTPYGVVNLFCDKYKELSSGERCSSDYFDIRFYPKAGTFHIFPRRKDLIDRLNRIVGKHRAWLPQSDQDGSTGFWEQYDKAEVVTRRMDLSRLNSWRLNHGSDGEKEREASKLLEQHEMALERLGIDFDGSNAITDQRDDERQIPLLKAS
;
A
#
# COMPACT_ATOMS: atom_id res chain seq x y z
N MET A 1 5.76 24.23 20.37
CA MET A 1 7.23 24.28 20.50
C MET A 1 7.74 24.87 19.19
N ASP A 2 8.61 25.87 19.24
CA ASP A 2 9.16 26.54 18.06
C ASP A 2 9.97 25.53 17.23
N ASN A 3 9.36 24.94 16.20
CA ASN A 3 10.03 24.05 15.28
C ASN A 3 11.09 24.86 14.51
N GLN A 4 12.37 24.61 14.81
CA GLN A 4 13.57 25.11 14.13
C GLN A 4 13.68 24.55 12.70
N PHE A 5 12.58 24.53 11.95
CA PHE A 5 12.50 24.08 10.58
C PHE A 5 12.97 25.21 9.66
N TYR A 6 14.08 24.97 8.95
CA TYR A 6 14.60 25.86 7.92
C TYR A 6 14.67 25.09 6.61
N PRO A 7 13.79 25.38 5.63
CA PRO A 7 13.88 24.75 4.32
C PRO A 7 15.24 25.05 3.72
N THR A 8 15.91 24.02 3.20
CA THR A 8 17.27 24.16 2.68
C THR A 8 17.21 24.90 1.34
N PRO A 9 17.85 26.08 1.20
CA PRO A 9 17.87 26.76 -0.10
C PRO A 9 18.54 25.88 -1.16
N VAL A 10 17.97 25.86 -2.37
CA VAL A 10 18.41 25.00 -3.48
C VAL A 10 19.90 25.17 -3.76
N SER A 11 20.39 26.41 -3.77
CA SER A 11 21.81 26.73 -3.97
C SER A 11 22.73 26.05 -2.94
N LEU A 12 22.29 26.03 -1.67
CA LEU A 12 23.01 25.37 -0.58
C LEU A 12 22.95 23.85 -0.72
N GLY A 13 21.79 23.30 -1.05
CA GLY A 13 21.62 21.87 -1.32
C GLY A 13 22.51 21.38 -2.47
N VAL A 14 22.56 22.14 -3.58
CA VAL A 14 23.43 21.84 -4.74
C VAL A 14 24.90 21.88 -4.33
N LYS A 15 25.30 22.86 -3.50
CA LYS A 15 26.68 22.97 -3.00
C LYS A 15 27.04 21.76 -2.13
N ALA A 16 26.15 21.37 -1.22
CA ALA A 16 26.33 20.22 -0.35
C ALA A 16 26.41 18.92 -1.17
N PHE A 17 25.47 18.67 -2.07
CA PHE A 17 25.50 17.48 -2.94
C PHE A 17 26.78 17.41 -3.78
N ASN A 18 27.29 18.55 -4.26
CA ASN A 18 28.52 18.59 -5.04
C ASN A 18 29.80 18.32 -4.25
N LYS A 19 29.73 18.28 -2.91
CA LYS A 19 30.84 17.82 -2.07
C LYS A 19 31.10 16.33 -2.18
N PHE A 20 30.11 15.53 -2.61
CA PHE A 20 30.36 14.12 -2.82
C PHE A 20 31.43 13.92 -3.90
N LYS A 21 32.51 13.21 -3.53
CA LYS A 21 33.59 12.87 -4.47
C LYS A 21 33.15 11.68 -5.32
N ASN A 22 32.60 10.65 -4.69
CA ASN A 22 32.00 9.52 -5.35
C ASN A 22 30.65 9.91 -5.98
N ARG A 23 30.57 9.81 -7.31
CA ARG A 23 29.34 10.12 -8.05
C ARG A 23 28.43 8.92 -8.27
N ARG A 24 28.84 7.73 -7.82
CA ARG A 24 28.06 6.50 -7.92
C ARG A 24 27.25 6.30 -6.63
N ILE A 25 26.12 6.99 -6.57
CA ILE A 25 25.19 6.89 -5.44
C ILE A 25 24.29 5.68 -5.66
N THR A 26 24.44 4.65 -4.83
CA THR A 26 23.58 3.45 -4.86
C THR A 26 22.30 3.67 -4.05
N ARG A 27 22.44 4.24 -2.85
CA ARG A 27 21.33 4.54 -1.94
C ARG A 27 21.77 5.65 -1.00
N LEU A 28 20.92 6.66 -0.85
CA LEU A 28 21.19 7.86 -0.07
C LEU A 28 20.19 7.96 1.10
N LEU A 29 20.68 8.34 2.27
CA LEU A 29 19.82 8.71 3.40
C LEU A 29 19.76 10.23 3.55
N GLU A 30 18.54 10.77 3.58
CA GLU A 30 18.25 12.08 4.17
C GLU A 30 17.58 11.84 5.55
N PRO A 31 18.31 12.00 6.66
CA PRO A 31 17.85 11.64 7.99
C PRO A 31 16.95 12.69 8.70
N GLN A 32 16.76 13.89 8.15
CA GLN A 32 15.85 14.95 8.59
C GLN A 32 15.21 15.63 7.37
N ALA A 33 14.40 14.88 6.63
CA ALA A 33 14.03 15.23 5.27
C ALA A 33 13.19 16.52 5.15
N GLY A 34 12.48 16.91 6.21
CA GLY A 34 11.64 18.09 6.20
C GLY A 34 10.57 18.00 5.12
N ARG A 35 10.46 19.05 4.29
CA ARG A 35 9.58 19.06 3.11
C ARG A 35 10.19 18.36 1.88
N GLY A 36 11.37 17.78 2.02
CA GLY A 36 12.08 17.06 0.96
C GLY A 36 12.98 17.94 0.09
N ASP A 37 13.34 19.16 0.51
CA ASP A 37 14.08 20.12 -0.33
C ASP A 37 15.45 19.58 -0.79
N LEU A 38 16.17 18.86 0.09
CA LEU A 38 17.43 18.20 -0.29
C LEU A 38 17.20 17.00 -1.21
N VAL A 39 16.09 16.29 -1.05
CA VAL A 39 15.72 15.14 -1.87
C VAL A 39 15.36 15.60 -3.30
N ASP A 40 14.67 16.73 -3.42
CA ASP A 40 14.39 17.41 -4.70
C ASP A 40 15.70 17.70 -5.44
N VAL A 41 16.70 18.29 -4.76
CA VAL A 41 18.04 18.56 -5.34
C VAL A 41 18.75 17.28 -5.77
N VAL A 42 18.72 16.23 -4.96
CA VAL A 42 19.33 14.94 -5.30
C VAL A 42 18.70 14.38 -6.57
N HIS A 43 17.36 14.40 -6.67
CA HIS A 43 16.67 13.90 -7.85
C HIS A 43 16.97 14.74 -9.09
N GLU A 44 17.01 16.06 -8.99
CA GLU A 44 17.33 16.93 -10.12
C GLU A 44 18.76 16.68 -10.66
N LEU A 45 19.75 16.62 -9.76
CA LEU A 45 21.16 16.46 -10.14
C LEU A 45 21.53 15.02 -10.54
N ALA A 46 20.85 14.01 -9.99
CA ALA A 46 21.15 12.61 -10.28
C ALA A 46 20.39 12.06 -11.51
N SER A 47 19.28 12.66 -11.92
CA SER A 47 18.43 12.15 -13.03
C SER A 47 19.11 12.15 -14.40
N GLY A 48 20.22 12.87 -14.58
CA GLY A 48 20.95 12.92 -15.85
C GLY A 48 21.79 11.68 -16.19
N ARG A 49 21.91 10.68 -15.30
CA ARG A 49 22.81 9.51 -15.49
C ARG A 49 22.11 8.19 -15.17
N TYR A 50 21.33 7.66 -16.12
CA TYR A 50 20.89 6.27 -16.30
C TYR A 50 20.33 5.43 -15.13
N SER A 51 20.17 5.95 -13.90
CA SER A 51 19.49 5.25 -12.81
C SER A 51 18.89 6.24 -11.81
N LYS A 52 17.62 6.05 -11.45
CA LYS A 52 16.97 6.78 -10.34
C LYS A 52 17.69 6.42 -9.04
N VAL A 53 18.28 7.41 -8.37
CA VAL A 53 18.88 7.22 -7.03
C VAL A 53 17.76 6.92 -6.04
N GLU A 54 17.92 5.83 -5.27
CA GLU A 54 17.03 5.53 -4.14
C GLU A 54 17.40 6.45 -2.97
N VAL A 55 16.44 7.28 -2.55
CA VAL A 55 16.60 8.19 -1.41
C VAL A 55 15.62 7.76 -0.32
N ASP A 56 16.15 7.42 0.84
CA ASP A 56 15.38 7.12 2.05
C ASP A 56 15.33 8.38 2.92
N CYS A 57 14.18 8.62 3.55
CA CYS A 57 13.91 9.80 4.37
C CYS A 57 13.54 9.41 5.81
N CYS A 58 14.05 10.12 6.80
CA CYS A 58 13.46 10.16 8.14
C CYS A 58 12.87 11.54 8.41
N GLU A 59 11.70 11.60 9.04
CA GLU A 59 11.05 12.88 9.38
C GLU A 59 10.15 12.75 10.61
N ILE A 60 10.36 13.64 11.59
CA ILE A 60 9.68 13.60 12.88
C ILE A 60 8.34 14.36 12.86
N ASP A 61 8.17 15.37 12.00
CA ASP A 61 6.93 16.15 11.91
C ASP A 61 5.92 15.49 10.96
N PHE A 62 4.72 15.19 11.47
CA PHE A 62 3.67 14.53 10.70
C PHE A 62 3.17 15.34 9.49
N ASN A 63 3.19 16.68 9.54
CA ASN A 63 2.78 17.51 8.40
C ASN A 63 3.80 17.41 7.27
N ASN A 64 5.09 17.44 7.62
CA ASN A 64 6.17 17.20 6.67
C ASN A 64 6.11 15.79 6.08
N GLN A 65 5.83 14.76 6.89
CA GLN A 65 5.62 13.41 6.38
C GLN A 65 4.46 13.34 5.36
N ALA A 66 3.36 14.07 5.57
CA ALA A 66 2.26 14.13 4.61
C ALA A 66 2.72 14.73 3.26
N ILE A 67 3.51 15.80 3.29
CA ILE A 67 4.10 16.42 2.10
C ILE A 67 5.06 15.45 1.39
N LEU A 68 5.91 14.75 2.13
CA LEU A 68 6.82 13.74 1.58
C LEU A 68 6.06 12.58 0.91
N ARG A 69 4.95 12.11 1.50
CA ARG A 69 4.08 11.09 0.91
C ARG A 69 3.41 11.58 -0.37
N GLU A 70 2.94 12.83 -0.41
CA GLU A 70 2.37 13.45 -1.61
C GLU A 70 3.41 13.53 -2.75
N LYS A 71 4.66 13.88 -2.42
CA LYS A 71 5.81 13.86 -3.33
C LYS A 71 6.28 12.45 -3.73
N LYS A 72 5.69 11.40 -3.14
CA LYS A 72 6.07 9.98 -3.34
C LYS A 72 7.51 9.68 -2.92
N TYR A 73 7.99 10.33 -1.87
CA TYR A 73 9.28 10.04 -1.24
C TYR A 73 9.17 8.93 -0.21
N ARG A 74 10.24 8.15 -0.08
CA ARG A 74 10.26 6.95 0.77
C ARG A 74 10.64 7.31 2.19
N ILE A 75 9.67 7.28 3.10
CA ILE A 75 9.90 7.54 4.52
C ILE A 75 10.20 6.20 5.21
N VAL A 76 11.42 6.05 5.73
CA VAL A 76 11.88 4.81 6.37
C VAL A 76 11.87 4.87 7.89
N GLY A 77 11.83 6.06 8.49
CA GLY A 77 11.83 6.25 9.95
C GLY A 77 11.16 7.55 10.39
N HIS A 78 10.68 7.57 11.64
CA HIS A 78 10.09 8.76 12.27
C HIS A 78 11.18 9.60 12.97
N ASP A 79 11.73 9.12 14.08
CA ASP A 79 12.87 9.75 14.76
C ASP A 79 14.19 9.15 14.27
N PHE A 80 15.08 10.00 13.76
CA PHE A 80 16.38 9.56 13.28
C PHE A 80 17.34 9.14 14.39
N LEU A 81 17.28 9.74 15.58
CA LEU A 81 18.18 9.35 16.67
C LEU A 81 17.85 7.96 17.23
N SER A 82 16.58 7.54 17.13
CA SER A 82 16.17 6.16 17.42
C SER A 82 16.35 5.23 16.22
N TYR A 83 16.45 5.74 15.00
CA TYR A 83 16.65 4.94 13.78
C TYR A 83 17.93 4.11 13.90
N ARG A 84 17.81 2.78 13.78
CA ARG A 84 18.95 1.86 13.83
C ARG A 84 19.39 1.37 12.46
N GLY A 85 18.56 1.61 11.43
CA GLY A 85 18.88 1.52 10.01
C GLY A 85 19.68 0.28 9.61
N ALA A 86 18.98 -0.73 9.11
CA ALA A 86 19.63 -1.98 8.73
C ALA A 86 19.99 -2.08 7.22
N CYS A 87 19.70 -1.02 6.46
CA CYS A 87 20.30 -0.81 5.13
C CYS A 87 21.67 -0.15 5.26
N LEU A 88 22.61 -0.59 4.44
CA LEU A 88 23.88 0.10 4.21
C LEU A 88 23.70 1.20 3.17
N TYR A 89 23.93 2.44 3.61
CA TYR A 89 23.95 3.63 2.76
C TYR A 89 25.33 3.85 2.16
N SER A 90 25.39 4.23 0.88
CA SER A 90 26.64 4.71 0.30
C SER A 90 26.85 6.21 0.54
N HIS A 91 25.76 6.96 0.70
CA HIS A 91 25.79 8.39 0.90
C HIS A 91 24.78 8.82 1.96
N ILE A 92 25.15 9.79 2.78
CA ILE A 92 24.23 10.50 3.69
C ILE A 92 24.33 11.98 3.37
N LEU A 93 23.20 12.62 3.07
CA LEU A 93 23.09 14.07 2.89
C LEU A 93 22.09 14.60 3.91
N MET A 94 22.51 15.55 4.74
CA MET A 94 21.69 15.98 5.88
C MET A 94 21.78 17.47 6.18
N ASN A 95 20.64 18.07 6.54
CA ASN A 95 20.58 19.39 7.17
C ASN A 95 19.90 19.28 8.55
N PRO A 96 20.62 18.82 9.60
CA PRO A 96 20.01 18.58 10.90
C PRO A 96 19.62 19.89 11.61
N PRO A 97 18.69 19.83 12.59
CA PRO A 97 18.38 20.97 13.46
C PRO A 97 19.65 21.52 14.12
N PHE A 98 19.88 22.83 14.05
CA PHE A 98 21.14 23.43 14.52
C PHE A 98 21.44 23.19 16.00
N ALA A 99 20.42 23.09 16.86
CA ALA A 99 20.60 22.83 18.28
C ALA A 99 21.20 21.43 18.57
N SER A 100 20.83 20.42 17.77
CA SER A 100 21.20 19.02 17.95
C SER A 100 22.06 18.46 16.80
N GLY A 101 22.61 19.33 15.94
CA GLY A 101 23.27 18.94 14.70
C GLY A 101 24.44 17.97 14.91
N VAL A 102 25.23 18.16 15.96
CA VAL A 102 26.35 17.27 16.30
C VAL A 102 25.88 15.85 16.62
N GLN A 103 24.82 15.71 17.41
CA GLN A 103 24.29 14.39 17.78
C GLN A 103 23.81 13.62 16.54
N HIS A 104 23.16 14.32 15.62
CA HIS A 104 22.68 13.72 14.38
C HIS A 104 23.85 13.32 13.47
N VAL A 105 24.89 14.16 13.34
CA VAL A 105 26.07 13.81 12.53
C VAL A 105 26.82 12.63 13.12
N LEU A 106 27.01 12.57 14.45
CA LEU A 106 27.66 11.43 15.09
C LEU A 106 26.84 10.14 14.93
N HIS A 107 25.52 10.23 15.03
CA HIS A 107 24.63 9.10 14.77
C HIS A 107 24.73 8.63 13.31
N ALA A 108 24.70 9.56 12.36
CA ALA A 108 24.89 9.26 10.93
C ALA A 108 26.27 8.65 10.65
N TRP A 109 27.32 9.13 11.32
CA TRP A 109 28.67 8.57 11.21
C TRP A 109 28.76 7.15 11.74
N ASN A 110 28.08 6.84 12.85
CA ASN A 110 28.00 5.49 13.41
C ASN A 110 27.20 4.54 12.50
N LEU A 111 26.11 5.05 11.91
CA LEU A 111 25.26 4.31 10.98
C LEU A 111 25.98 3.99 9.66
N LEU A 112 26.77 4.93 9.13
CA LEU A 112 27.50 4.76 7.88
C LEU A 112 28.55 3.66 8.03
N PHE A 113 28.49 2.61 7.21
CA PHE A 113 29.49 1.53 7.22
C PHE A 113 30.70 1.87 6.36
N HIS A 114 30.42 2.25 5.11
CA HIS A 114 31.41 2.70 4.12
C HIS A 114 30.71 3.64 3.15
N GLY A 115 31.27 4.82 2.90
CA GLY A 115 30.67 5.80 2.02
C GLY A 115 30.98 7.24 2.41
N GLU A 116 30.16 8.17 1.94
CA GLU A 116 30.35 9.60 2.17
C GLU A 116 29.19 10.21 2.96
N LEU A 117 29.49 11.11 3.88
CA LEU A 117 28.53 11.89 4.65
C LEU A 117 28.76 13.37 4.39
N VAL A 118 27.71 14.08 3.99
CA VAL A 118 27.72 15.54 3.91
C VAL A 118 26.66 16.09 4.84
N ALA A 119 27.07 16.98 5.75
CA ALA A 119 26.15 17.65 6.67
C ALA A 119 26.30 19.17 6.63
N ILE A 120 25.16 19.86 6.78
CA ILE A 120 25.09 21.31 6.90
C ILE A 120 24.89 21.64 8.39
N LEU A 121 25.89 22.26 9.01
CA LEU A 121 25.87 22.61 10.43
C LEU A 121 26.01 24.12 10.64
N ASN A 122 25.69 24.60 11.84
CA ASN A 122 26.07 25.95 12.25
C ASN A 122 27.60 26.05 12.36
N ALA A 123 28.22 27.07 11.77
CA ALA A 123 29.67 27.27 11.78
C ALA A 123 30.29 27.35 13.19
N GLU A 124 29.55 27.87 14.18
CA GLU A 124 30.01 27.89 15.58
C GLU A 124 30.23 26.50 16.18
N THR A 125 29.56 25.48 15.64
CA THR A 125 29.75 24.09 16.04
C THR A 125 31.19 23.64 15.86
N ILE A 126 31.83 24.12 14.79
CA ILE A 126 33.20 23.76 14.40
C ILE A 126 34.21 24.79 14.94
N ARG A 127 33.88 26.09 14.91
CA ARG A 127 34.79 27.16 15.38
C ARG A 127 34.93 27.21 16.89
N ASN A 128 33.93 26.76 17.64
CA ASN A 128 33.94 26.74 19.10
C ASN A 128 33.53 25.37 19.65
N PRO A 129 34.42 24.36 19.58
CA PRO A 129 34.15 23.01 20.06
C PRO A 129 34.35 22.90 21.59
N TYR A 130 33.46 23.52 22.36
CA TYR A 130 33.57 23.53 23.83
C TYR A 130 33.05 22.24 24.48
N THR A 131 32.11 21.52 23.87
CA THR A 131 31.55 20.24 24.35
C THR A 131 32.39 19.04 23.87
N LYS A 132 32.31 17.90 24.58
CA LYS A 132 33.02 16.66 24.19
C LYS A 132 32.62 16.19 22.79
N GLU A 133 31.34 16.25 22.47
CA GLU A 133 30.77 15.79 21.21
C GLU A 133 31.25 16.63 20.02
N ARG A 134 31.30 17.96 20.19
CA ARG A 134 31.87 18.88 19.18
C ARG A 134 33.35 18.63 18.94
N ARG A 135 34.14 18.43 20.01
CA ARG A 135 35.58 18.12 19.87
C ARG A 135 35.77 16.81 19.10
N PHE A 136 35.00 15.79 19.46
CA PHE A 136 35.02 14.51 18.77
C PHE A 136 34.64 14.63 17.29
N LEU A 137 33.63 15.45 16.96
CA LEU A 137 33.28 15.74 15.57
C LEU A 137 34.43 16.44 14.82
N VAL A 138 35.10 17.41 15.43
CA VAL A 138 36.27 18.08 14.84
C VAL A 138 37.38 17.06 14.57
N ASP A 139 37.67 16.17 15.53
CA ASP A 139 38.66 15.11 15.36
C ASP A 139 38.32 14.19 14.17
N ILE A 140 37.03 13.82 14.00
CA ILE A 140 36.56 13.03 12.85
C ILE A 140 36.77 13.80 11.54
N ILE A 141 36.44 15.09 11.49
CA ILE A 141 36.61 15.92 10.29
C ILE A 141 38.08 16.00 9.90
N GLU A 142 39.00 16.20 10.86
CA GLU A 142 40.43 16.26 10.59
C GLU A 142 40.99 14.95 10.04
N GLN A 143 40.47 13.80 10.50
CA GLN A 143 40.96 12.48 10.11
C GLN A 143 40.33 11.96 8.81
N HIS A 144 39.05 12.27 8.58
CA HIS A 144 38.24 11.60 7.56
C HIS A 144 37.60 12.55 6.55
N GLY A 145 37.88 13.86 6.60
CA GLY A 145 37.05 14.79 5.84
C GLY A 145 37.60 16.18 5.63
N SER A 146 36.68 17.10 5.37
CA SER A 146 36.94 18.52 5.15
C SER A 146 35.74 19.36 5.55
N VAL A 147 35.96 20.65 5.79
CA VAL A 147 34.92 21.62 6.11
C VAL A 147 35.03 22.83 5.19
N GLU A 148 33.88 23.31 4.70
CA GLU A 148 33.76 24.58 3.99
C GLU A 148 32.79 25.50 4.74
N PHE A 149 33.23 26.73 5.05
CA PHE A 149 32.37 27.75 5.64
C PHE A 149 31.67 28.55 4.55
N VAL A 150 30.37 28.74 4.69
CA VAL A 150 29.54 29.51 3.76
C VAL A 150 28.80 30.59 4.55
N SER A 151 29.18 31.84 4.28
CA SER A 151 28.47 33.03 4.74
C SER A 151 27.22 33.28 3.89
N GLU A 152 26.18 33.86 4.50
CA GLU A 152 24.94 34.29 3.82
C GLU A 152 24.07 33.18 3.20
N ALA A 153 24.25 31.93 3.63
CA ALA A 153 23.58 30.76 3.03
C ALA A 153 22.03 30.77 3.08
N PHE A 154 21.42 31.56 3.98
CA PHE A 154 19.95 31.72 4.10
C PHE A 154 19.46 33.14 3.78
N LEU A 155 20.25 33.95 3.06
CA LEU A 155 19.89 35.32 2.64
C LEU A 155 19.44 35.43 1.17
N SER A 156 19.37 34.31 0.44
CA SER A 156 18.93 34.28 -0.96
C SER A 156 17.46 34.75 -1.11
N PRO A 157 17.06 35.29 -2.28
CA PRO A 157 15.67 35.71 -2.54
C PRO A 157 14.65 34.60 -2.32
N ASP A 158 15.08 33.34 -2.47
CA ASP A 158 14.23 32.13 -2.42
C ASP A 158 14.05 31.54 -1.01
N THR A 159 14.60 32.18 0.04
CA THR A 159 14.55 31.68 1.42
C THR A 159 13.34 32.22 2.19
N GLN A 160 12.45 31.35 2.67
CA GLN A 160 11.20 31.74 3.37
C GLN A 160 11.42 32.40 4.75
N ARG A 161 12.57 32.19 5.41
CA ARG A 161 12.99 32.87 6.65
C ARG A 161 14.45 33.27 6.54
N LYS A 162 14.74 34.57 6.65
CA LYS A 162 16.11 35.12 6.59
C LYS A 162 16.76 35.06 7.96
N THR A 163 17.83 34.28 8.11
CA THR A 163 18.66 34.24 9.32
C THR A 163 20.12 34.44 8.94
N ALA A 164 20.80 35.39 9.59
CA ALA A 164 22.22 35.69 9.39
C ALA A 164 23.12 34.66 10.09
N VAL A 165 22.89 33.38 9.83
CA VAL A 165 23.66 32.28 10.41
C VAL A 165 24.67 31.80 9.36
N GLU A 166 25.95 31.84 9.73
CA GLU A 166 27.02 31.24 8.94
C GLU A 166 26.98 29.72 9.10
N VAL A 167 27.06 28.99 7.99
CA VAL A 167 27.01 27.52 7.99
C VAL A 167 28.36 26.90 7.65
N ALA A 168 28.58 25.70 8.15
CA ALA A 168 29.67 24.82 7.78
C ALA A 168 29.12 23.62 7.03
N ILE A 169 29.56 23.42 5.78
CA ILE A 169 29.32 22.20 5.03
C ILE A 169 30.49 21.26 5.32
N ILE A 170 30.22 20.18 6.05
CA ILE A 170 31.20 19.14 6.31
C ILE A 170 31.06 18.04 5.28
N HIS A 171 32.19 17.51 4.80
CA HIS A 171 32.27 16.29 3.99
C HIS A 171 33.14 15.31 4.74
N LEU A 172 32.63 14.12 5.01
CA LEU A 172 33.32 13.02 5.65
C LEU A 172 33.31 11.81 4.72
N GLU A 173 34.44 11.12 4.64
CA GLU A 173 34.63 9.91 3.86
C GLU A 173 34.99 8.78 4.81
N LYS A 174 34.08 7.81 4.94
CA LYS A 174 34.29 6.64 5.78
C LYS A 174 34.83 5.50 4.94
N GLU A 175 36.14 5.37 4.95
CA GLU A 175 36.81 4.18 4.45
C GLU A 175 36.73 3.10 5.54
N SER A 176 36.01 2.02 5.28
CA SER A 176 36.04 0.85 6.15
C SER A 176 37.43 0.23 6.02
N ASN A 177 38.34 0.60 6.93
CA ASN A 177 39.65 0.00 7.05
C ASN A 177 39.45 -1.44 7.57
N PHE A 178 39.28 -2.39 6.66
CA PHE A 178 39.17 -3.82 7.00
C PHE A 178 40.39 -4.36 7.77
N LYS A 179 41.46 -3.56 7.91
CA LYS A 179 42.80 -3.98 8.34
C LYS A 179 43.12 -3.85 9.83
N ALA A 180 42.37 -3.13 10.68
CA ALA A 180 42.78 -3.02 12.10
C ALA A 180 41.67 -2.73 13.14
N GLU A 181 40.71 -1.82 12.90
CA GLU A 181 39.79 -1.37 13.96
C GLU A 181 38.63 -2.33 14.24
N PHE A 182 38.33 -3.24 13.30
CA PHE A 182 37.23 -4.19 13.40
C PHE A 182 37.41 -5.25 14.52
N ILE A 183 38.64 -5.48 14.98
CA ILE A 183 38.94 -6.45 16.05
C ILE A 183 38.66 -5.87 17.44
N ASP A 184 38.73 -4.54 17.62
CA ASP A 184 38.69 -3.93 18.96
C ASP A 184 37.25 -3.57 19.40
N ASN A 185 36.34 -3.33 18.46
CA ASN A 185 34.92 -3.08 18.76
C ASN A 185 34.13 -4.33 19.18
N LEU A 186 34.71 -5.52 19.05
CA LEU A 186 34.11 -6.80 19.49
C LEU A 186 34.01 -6.96 21.02
N LYS A 187 34.55 -6.02 21.82
CA LYS A 187 34.56 -6.12 23.29
C LYS A 187 33.62 -5.16 24.02
N LYS A 188 33.01 -4.17 23.37
CA LYS A 188 32.32 -3.08 24.08
C LYS A 188 30.80 -3.07 24.02
N GLU A 189 30.15 -3.81 23.13
CA GLU A 189 28.68 -3.83 23.07
C GLU A 189 28.12 -5.12 23.68
N LYS A 190 28.25 -5.23 25.00
CA LYS A 190 27.35 -6.03 25.82
C LYS A 190 26.31 -5.10 26.41
N VAL A 191 25.09 -5.21 25.89
CA VAL A 191 23.78 -5.10 26.54
C VAL A 191 23.68 -4.13 27.72
N GLU A 192 22.97 -3.02 27.51
CA GLU A 192 22.06 -2.48 28.52
C GLU A 192 20.66 -2.31 27.93
N GLU A 193 19.73 -3.03 28.57
CA GLU A 193 18.27 -2.97 28.47
C GLU A 193 17.77 -1.54 28.78
N GLY A 194 16.62 -1.03 28.36
CA GLY A 194 15.43 -1.56 27.71
C GLY A 194 14.36 -0.46 27.81
N MET A 195 13.51 -0.28 26.81
CA MET A 195 12.37 0.63 26.89
C MET A 195 11.08 -0.14 27.11
N ARG A 196 10.42 0.17 28.22
CA ARG A 196 9.05 -0.25 28.54
C ARG A 196 8.09 0.52 27.64
N ALA A 197 7.26 -0.21 26.89
CA ALA A 197 6.08 0.36 26.24
C ALA A 197 4.85 -0.14 26.99
N ASP A 198 4.38 0.60 27.98
CA ASP A 198 3.01 0.50 28.47
C ASP A 198 2.22 1.70 27.91
N ASP A 199 0.93 1.46 27.66
CA ASP A 199 -0.11 2.39 27.19
C ASP A 199 -0.28 2.57 25.67
N ILE A 200 -0.75 1.51 24.99
CA ILE A 200 -1.57 1.62 23.77
C ILE A 200 -2.75 0.66 23.93
N GLU A 201 -3.97 1.19 24.11
CA GLU A 201 -5.19 0.40 24.11
C GLU A 201 -5.53 -0.03 22.67
N VAL A 202 -5.32 -1.31 22.36
CA VAL A 202 -5.64 -1.89 21.05
C VAL A 202 -7.09 -2.43 21.08
N PRO A 203 -7.93 -2.16 20.06
CA PRO A 203 -9.26 -2.73 19.93
C PRO A 203 -9.25 -4.27 19.94
N LYS A 204 -10.25 -4.88 20.57
CA LYS A 204 -10.33 -6.33 20.90
C LYS A 204 -10.44 -7.29 19.71
N ASP A 205 -10.51 -6.81 18.47
CA ASP A 205 -10.81 -7.65 17.31
C ASP A 205 -9.57 -8.12 16.51
N LEU A 206 -8.37 -7.68 16.89
CA LEU A 206 -7.08 -8.16 16.35
C LEU A 206 -6.09 -8.48 17.50
N VAL A 207 -6.33 -9.54 18.27
CA VAL A 207 -5.45 -9.89 19.40
C VAL A 207 -4.27 -10.73 18.93
N VAL A 208 -3.23 -10.08 18.42
CA VAL A 208 -1.87 -10.63 18.50
C VAL A 208 -1.34 -10.27 19.90
N PRO A 209 -0.93 -11.25 20.75
CA PRO A 209 -0.41 -10.91 22.08
C PRO A 209 0.77 -9.94 21.98
N LYS A 210 0.82 -8.93 22.85
CA LYS A 210 1.91 -7.93 22.92
C LYS A 210 3.30 -8.58 22.91
N SER A 211 3.44 -9.73 23.59
CA SER A 211 4.67 -10.53 23.62
C SER A 211 5.04 -11.14 22.26
N LYS A 212 4.06 -11.46 21.40
CA LYS A 212 4.31 -12.05 20.08
C LYS A 212 4.86 -11.02 19.10
N ILE A 213 4.33 -9.78 19.10
CA ILE A 213 4.88 -8.69 18.27
C ILE A 213 6.29 -8.33 18.75
N GLN A 214 6.49 -8.20 20.06
CA GLN A 214 7.82 -7.95 20.64
C GLN A 214 8.81 -9.07 20.25
N ASN A 215 8.42 -10.34 20.36
CA ASN A 215 9.24 -11.47 19.93
C ASN A 215 9.54 -11.44 18.42
N MET A 216 8.59 -11.01 17.58
CA MET A 216 8.83 -10.86 16.14
C MET A 216 9.87 -9.78 15.85
N VAL A 217 9.80 -8.63 16.53
CA VAL A 217 10.78 -7.54 16.39
C VAL A 217 12.15 -7.99 16.88
N ILE A 218 12.25 -8.63 18.05
CA ILE A 218 13.51 -9.18 18.57
C ILE A 218 14.10 -10.21 17.58
N ALA A 219 13.27 -11.13 17.07
CA ALA A 219 13.72 -12.13 16.10
C ALA A 219 14.21 -11.49 14.80
N PHE A 220 13.56 -10.42 14.35
CA PHE A 220 13.97 -9.64 13.20
C PHE A 220 15.32 -8.95 13.45
N GLU A 221 15.49 -8.25 14.56
CA GLU A 221 16.75 -7.60 14.95
C GLU A 221 17.91 -8.61 15.03
N CYS A 222 17.68 -9.76 15.67
CA CYS A 222 18.67 -10.85 15.70
C CYS A 222 19.01 -11.39 14.31
N ALA A 223 18.02 -11.53 13.42
CA ALA A 223 18.24 -12.00 12.06
C ALA A 223 19.04 -10.99 11.23
N VAL A 224 18.77 -9.69 11.41
CA VAL A 224 19.52 -8.60 10.78
C VAL A 224 20.96 -8.59 11.26
N GLU A 225 21.19 -8.71 12.57
CA GLU A 225 22.54 -8.72 13.13
C GLU A 225 23.33 -9.96 12.68
N ALA A 226 22.68 -11.11 12.59
CA ALA A 226 23.27 -12.31 12.02
C ALA A 226 23.59 -12.16 10.52
N ALA A 227 22.71 -11.51 9.74
CA ALA A 227 22.95 -11.21 8.33
C ALA A 227 24.13 -10.24 8.14
N ARG A 228 24.24 -9.24 9.01
CA ARG A 228 25.39 -8.32 9.05
C ARG A 228 26.69 -9.06 9.35
N SER A 229 26.67 -9.91 10.37
CA SER A 229 27.82 -10.76 10.74
C SER A 229 28.23 -11.71 9.59
N ALA A 230 27.25 -12.29 8.90
CA ALA A 230 27.49 -13.16 7.74
C ALA A 230 28.09 -12.40 6.56
N ALA A 231 27.58 -11.20 6.24
CA ALA A 231 28.12 -10.35 5.19
C ALA A 231 29.58 -9.94 5.48
N GLN A 232 29.90 -9.63 6.74
CA GLN A 232 31.26 -9.34 7.18
C GLN A 232 32.18 -10.55 7.07
N ALA A 233 31.71 -11.74 7.46
CA ALA A 233 32.46 -12.99 7.32
C ALA A 233 32.72 -13.33 5.84
N ASN A 234 31.72 -13.17 4.97
CA ASN A 234 31.84 -13.37 3.53
C ASN A 234 32.82 -12.35 2.90
N ALA A 235 32.75 -11.08 3.30
CA ALA A 235 33.70 -10.06 2.87
C ALA A 235 35.15 -10.45 3.20
N ARG A 236 35.36 -10.96 4.43
CA ARG A 236 36.66 -11.44 4.90
C ARG A 236 37.13 -12.66 4.10
N ALA A 237 36.24 -13.62 3.88
CA ALA A 237 36.55 -14.81 3.09
C ALA A 237 36.93 -14.45 1.65
N ASN A 238 36.15 -13.58 1.00
CA ASN A 238 36.42 -13.09 -0.35
C ASN A 238 37.75 -12.32 -0.43
N TYR A 239 38.07 -11.52 0.58
CA TYR A 239 39.36 -10.81 0.64
C TYR A 239 40.54 -11.79 0.62
N TYR A 240 40.53 -12.82 1.46
CA TYR A 240 41.61 -13.81 1.49
C TYR A 240 41.59 -14.73 0.26
N ALA A 241 40.41 -15.09 -0.26
CA ALA A 241 40.29 -15.85 -1.50
C ALA A 241 40.93 -15.10 -2.68
N ASN A 242 40.69 -13.80 -2.81
CA ASN A 242 41.33 -12.97 -3.83
C ASN A 242 42.85 -12.90 -3.67
N MET A 243 43.35 -12.94 -2.43
CA MET A 243 44.79 -12.95 -2.15
C MET A 243 45.47 -14.27 -2.57
N LEU A 244 44.74 -15.38 -2.57
CA LEU A 244 45.23 -16.70 -3.00
C LEU A 244 45.31 -16.86 -4.53
N GLY A 245 44.78 -15.90 -5.29
CA GLY A 245 44.73 -15.95 -6.75
C GLY A 245 43.59 -16.79 -7.29
N ARG A 246 43.60 -17.09 -8.59
CA ARG A 246 42.53 -17.81 -9.28
C ARG A 246 42.70 -19.32 -9.21
N SER A 247 41.58 -20.04 -9.22
CA SER A 247 41.59 -21.49 -9.49
C SER A 247 41.99 -21.76 -10.95
N ILE A 248 42.69 -22.87 -11.18
CA ILE A 248 43.06 -23.35 -12.53
C ILE A 248 41.80 -23.68 -13.38
N THR A 249 40.65 -23.86 -12.74
CA THR A 249 39.38 -24.24 -13.38
C THR A 249 38.44 -23.06 -13.68
N ASP A 250 38.76 -21.83 -13.26
CA ASP A 250 37.88 -20.67 -13.49
C ASP A 250 38.21 -19.99 -14.84
N GLU A 251 37.38 -20.25 -15.85
CA GLU A 251 37.52 -19.69 -17.21
C GLU A 251 36.91 -18.28 -17.38
N THR A 252 36.43 -17.63 -16.32
CA THR A 252 35.80 -16.29 -16.45
C THR A 252 36.77 -15.13 -16.21
N THR A 253 36.79 -14.22 -17.19
CA THR A 253 37.55 -12.96 -17.18
C THR A 253 36.84 -11.92 -16.31
N ASN A 254 37.37 -11.64 -15.11
CA ASN A 254 37.49 -10.27 -14.60
C ASN A 254 38.41 -10.20 -13.37
N CYS A 255 39.27 -9.18 -13.35
CA CYS A 255 40.02 -8.78 -12.16
C CYS A 255 39.10 -7.93 -11.30
N HIS A 256 38.71 -8.42 -10.12
CA HIS A 256 37.91 -7.62 -9.20
C HIS A 256 38.82 -6.71 -8.38
N ASP A 257 38.68 -5.41 -8.61
CA ASP A 257 39.26 -4.34 -7.82
C ASP A 257 38.75 -4.41 -6.36
N SER A 258 39.55 -3.93 -5.40
CA SER A 258 39.18 -3.95 -3.97
C SER A 258 37.83 -3.26 -3.68
N GLU A 259 37.52 -2.23 -4.47
CA GLU A 259 36.25 -1.49 -4.47
C GLU A 259 35.04 -2.34 -4.92
N SER A 260 35.26 -3.37 -5.75
CA SER A 260 34.23 -4.30 -6.20
C SER A 260 33.78 -5.25 -5.09
N CYS A 261 34.67 -5.60 -4.16
CA CYS A 261 34.38 -6.51 -3.06
C CYS A 261 33.42 -5.86 -2.04
N VAL A 262 33.71 -4.61 -1.64
CA VAL A 262 32.85 -3.85 -0.70
C VAL A 262 31.48 -3.55 -1.30
N LYS A 263 31.41 -3.29 -2.61
CA LYS A 263 30.14 -3.10 -3.33
C LYS A 263 29.28 -4.38 -3.32
N SER A 264 29.87 -5.56 -3.57
CA SER A 264 29.17 -6.85 -3.50
C SER A 264 28.56 -7.08 -2.12
N VAL A 265 29.34 -6.86 -1.07
CA VAL A 265 28.94 -7.05 0.33
C VAL A 265 27.80 -6.10 0.73
N THR A 266 27.88 -4.84 0.28
CA THR A 266 26.86 -3.82 0.57
C THR A 266 25.54 -4.16 -0.11
N SER A 267 25.57 -4.58 -1.37
CA SER A 267 24.37 -5.02 -2.09
C SER A 267 23.78 -6.30 -1.50
N GLU A 268 24.61 -7.28 -1.15
CA GLU A 268 24.18 -8.55 -0.55
C GLU A 268 23.46 -8.34 0.79
N LEU A 269 24.01 -7.48 1.65
CA LEU A 269 23.39 -7.15 2.93
C LEU A 269 22.08 -6.41 2.74
N ASN A 270 22.02 -5.42 1.84
CA ASN A 270 20.78 -4.69 1.55
C ASN A 270 19.69 -5.60 0.99
N GLU A 271 20.04 -6.53 0.10
CA GLU A 271 19.10 -7.52 -0.44
C GLU A 271 18.62 -8.48 0.66
N ALA A 272 19.53 -8.97 1.51
CA ALA A 272 19.19 -9.80 2.66
C ALA A 272 18.26 -9.07 3.64
N TYR A 273 18.54 -7.80 3.93
CA TYR A 273 17.72 -6.96 4.80
C TYR A 273 16.30 -6.78 4.24
N LEU A 274 16.17 -6.41 2.97
CA LEU A 274 14.86 -6.22 2.33
C LEU A 274 14.03 -7.52 2.35
N LYS A 275 14.66 -8.67 2.08
CA LYS A 275 14.01 -9.99 2.18
C LYS A 275 13.58 -10.34 3.61
N LEU A 276 14.42 -10.05 4.60
CA LEU A 276 14.08 -10.25 6.01
C LEU A 276 12.91 -9.36 6.41
N LYS A 277 12.89 -8.11 5.95
CA LYS A 277 11.86 -7.12 6.25
C LYS A 277 10.52 -7.49 5.63
N GLU A 278 10.51 -7.88 4.35
CA GLU A 278 9.33 -8.42 3.66
C GLU A 278 8.78 -9.64 4.40
N ARG A 279 9.65 -10.57 4.81
CA ARG A 279 9.26 -11.76 5.57
C ARG A 279 8.68 -11.42 6.94
N ALA A 280 9.26 -10.46 7.64
CA ALA A 280 8.83 -10.02 8.96
C ALA A 280 7.43 -9.39 8.90
N TRP A 281 7.23 -8.42 8.01
CA TRP A 281 5.92 -7.82 7.77
C TRP A 281 4.88 -8.85 7.28
N SER A 282 5.28 -9.79 6.41
CA SER A 282 4.37 -10.84 5.92
C SER A 282 3.98 -11.81 7.02
N SER A 283 4.82 -11.98 8.04
CA SER A 283 4.52 -12.78 9.23
C SER A 283 3.49 -12.06 10.11
N VAL A 284 3.62 -10.74 10.27
CA VAL A 284 2.63 -9.92 10.98
C VAL A 284 1.26 -10.06 10.32
N LEU A 285 1.15 -9.85 9.00
CA LEU A 285 -0.11 -10.00 8.26
C LEU A 285 -0.73 -11.39 8.36
N ARG A 286 0.08 -12.46 8.27
CA ARG A 286 -0.43 -13.82 8.42
C ARG A 286 -0.87 -14.15 9.84
N SER A 287 -0.30 -13.46 10.83
CA SER A 287 -0.61 -13.70 12.24
C SER A 287 -1.92 -13.07 12.70
N THR A 288 -2.52 -12.17 11.90
CA THR A 288 -3.69 -11.38 12.30
C THR A 288 -5.02 -12.01 11.91
N GLU A 289 -5.04 -13.21 11.28
CA GLU A 289 -6.24 -13.85 10.70
C GLU A 289 -7.01 -12.99 9.67
N VAL A 290 -6.56 -11.77 9.38
CA VAL A 290 -7.24 -10.81 8.52
C VAL A 290 -7.32 -11.35 7.09
N LEU A 291 -6.19 -11.84 6.56
CA LEU A 291 -6.11 -12.31 5.17
C LEU A 291 -7.11 -13.45 4.89
N ASP A 292 -7.35 -14.32 5.85
CA ASP A 292 -8.29 -15.43 5.70
C ASP A 292 -9.75 -14.95 5.57
N ARG A 293 -10.06 -13.75 6.09
CA ARG A 293 -11.38 -13.14 6.04
C ARG A 293 -11.62 -12.28 4.79
N LEU A 294 -10.55 -11.90 4.09
CA LEU A 294 -10.65 -11.04 2.90
C LEU A 294 -11.01 -11.84 1.64
N SER A 295 -11.71 -11.21 0.70
CA SER A 295 -11.86 -11.75 -0.66
C SER A 295 -10.53 -11.71 -1.40
N SER A 296 -10.42 -12.48 -2.48
CA SER A 296 -9.23 -12.52 -3.33
C SER A 296 -8.86 -11.15 -3.90
N GLN A 297 -9.86 -10.33 -4.23
CA GLN A 297 -9.63 -8.96 -4.70
C GLN A 297 -9.19 -8.01 -3.57
N ALA A 298 -9.84 -8.10 -2.40
CA ALA A 298 -9.45 -7.30 -1.23
C ALA A 298 -8.04 -7.65 -0.74
N GLN A 299 -7.67 -8.94 -0.78
CA GLN A 299 -6.31 -9.39 -0.47
C GLN A 299 -5.29 -8.76 -1.43
N LYS A 300 -5.54 -8.75 -2.74
CA LYS A 300 -4.64 -8.11 -3.72
C LYS A 300 -4.51 -6.60 -3.50
N ARG A 301 -5.62 -5.91 -3.16
CA ARG A 301 -5.58 -4.48 -2.81
C ARG A 301 -4.71 -4.25 -1.58
N LEU A 302 -4.92 -5.02 -0.51
CA LEU A 302 -4.10 -4.95 0.69
C LEU A 302 -2.62 -5.28 0.42
N GLU A 303 -2.32 -6.31 -0.38
CA GLU A 303 -0.95 -6.66 -0.78
C GLU A 303 -0.27 -5.54 -1.58
N SER A 304 -1.02 -4.82 -2.42
CA SER A 304 -0.48 -3.67 -3.17
C SER A 304 -0.14 -2.49 -2.26
N GLU A 305 -0.97 -2.22 -1.25
CA GLU A 305 -0.68 -1.20 -0.22
C GLU A 305 0.44 -1.66 0.71
N PHE A 306 0.53 -2.96 0.98
CA PHE A 306 1.54 -3.57 1.81
C PHE A 306 2.97 -3.39 1.29
N ALA A 307 3.16 -3.31 -0.03
CA ALA A 307 4.46 -2.96 -0.60
C ALA A 307 4.98 -1.61 -0.10
N SER A 308 4.09 -0.62 0.08
CA SER A 308 4.45 0.69 0.65
C SER A 308 4.69 0.62 2.16
N ILE A 309 4.00 -0.28 2.87
CA ILE A 309 4.21 -0.49 4.31
C ILE A 309 5.56 -1.16 4.58
N CYS A 310 6.02 -2.05 3.69
CA CYS A 310 7.36 -2.64 3.75
C CYS A 310 8.49 -1.58 3.69
N ASP A 311 8.21 -0.33 3.31
CA ASP A 311 9.18 0.76 3.38
C ASP A 311 9.38 1.28 4.81
N LEU A 312 8.38 1.17 5.68
CA LEU A 312 8.47 1.57 7.09
C LEU A 312 9.37 0.62 7.88
N GLU A 313 10.14 1.14 8.84
CA GLU A 313 10.95 0.32 9.74
C GLU A 313 10.10 -0.72 10.48
N PHE A 314 10.63 -1.92 10.65
CA PHE A 314 9.92 -3.01 11.32
C PHE A 314 10.03 -2.85 12.85
N THR A 315 9.28 -1.89 13.39
CA THR A 315 9.24 -1.56 14.83
C THR A 315 7.89 -1.89 15.43
N VAL A 316 7.84 -2.01 16.76
CA VAL A 316 6.60 -2.26 17.50
C VAL A 316 5.55 -1.18 17.20
N GLU A 317 5.96 0.09 17.18
CA GLU A 317 5.07 1.23 16.93
C GLU A 317 4.47 1.21 15.52
N ASN A 318 5.29 1.00 14.49
CA ASN A 318 4.83 0.93 13.12
C ASN A 318 3.89 -0.26 12.89
N ILE A 319 4.16 -1.39 13.54
CA ILE A 319 3.28 -2.57 13.48
C ILE A 319 1.92 -2.23 14.09
N TYR A 320 1.87 -1.64 15.29
CA TYR A 320 0.58 -1.25 15.89
C TYR A 320 -0.17 -0.19 15.08
N GLY A 321 0.54 0.83 14.56
CA GLY A 321 -0.06 1.84 13.69
C GLY A 321 -0.69 1.22 12.43
N PHE A 322 0.00 0.24 11.83
CA PHE A 322 -0.54 -0.51 10.70
C PHE A 322 -1.79 -1.33 11.09
N LEU A 323 -1.74 -2.07 12.20
CA LEU A 323 -2.88 -2.87 12.66
C LEU A 323 -4.10 -2.01 13.00
N GLN A 324 -3.88 -0.85 13.60
CA GLN A 324 -4.94 0.11 13.89
C GLN A 324 -5.56 0.67 12.60
N GLY A 325 -4.74 1.08 11.64
CA GLY A 325 -5.22 1.55 10.34
C GLY A 325 -6.05 0.49 9.61
N LEU A 326 -5.69 -0.79 9.74
CA LEU A 326 -6.45 -1.90 9.16
C LEU A 326 -7.82 -2.08 9.84
N VAL A 327 -7.91 -1.91 11.16
CA VAL A 327 -9.18 -1.92 11.90
C VAL A 327 -10.07 -0.74 11.48
N GLU A 328 -9.49 0.45 11.35
CA GLU A 328 -10.22 1.65 10.91
C GLU A 328 -10.78 1.50 9.49
N GLN A 329 -10.05 0.83 8.60
CA GLN A 329 -10.48 0.57 7.23
C GLN A 329 -11.39 -0.65 7.06
N GLN A 330 -11.62 -1.45 8.11
CA GLN A 330 -12.36 -2.71 8.02
C GLN A 330 -13.75 -2.52 7.39
N GLY A 331 -14.50 -1.49 7.78
CA GLY A 331 -15.83 -1.22 7.23
C GLY A 331 -15.81 -0.95 5.73
N THR A 332 -14.84 -0.18 5.26
CA THR A 332 -14.64 0.11 3.83
C THR A 332 -14.30 -1.16 3.05
N ILE A 333 -13.35 -1.95 3.56
CA ILE A 333 -12.93 -3.21 2.94
C ILE A 333 -14.12 -4.16 2.78
N GLN A 334 -14.97 -4.28 3.81
CA GLN A 334 -16.17 -5.12 3.76
C GLN A 334 -17.16 -4.64 2.68
N ILE A 335 -17.40 -3.33 2.57
CA ILE A 335 -18.28 -2.77 1.53
C ILE A 335 -17.71 -3.01 0.13
N GLU A 336 -16.39 -2.85 -0.05
CA GLU A 336 -15.73 -3.16 -1.32
C GLU A 336 -15.84 -4.64 -1.69
N MET A 337 -15.65 -5.56 -0.74
CA MET A 337 -15.83 -6.99 -0.97
C MET A 337 -17.26 -7.31 -1.46
N ILE A 338 -18.26 -6.68 -0.87
CA ILE A 338 -19.66 -6.83 -1.31
C ILE A 338 -19.82 -6.29 -2.74
N CYS A 339 -19.24 -5.11 -3.04
CA CYS A 339 -19.27 -4.54 -4.39
C CYS A 339 -18.58 -5.45 -5.41
N ASP A 340 -17.45 -6.06 -5.07
CA ASP A 340 -16.70 -6.97 -5.95
C ASP A 340 -17.56 -8.19 -6.33
N VAL A 341 -18.24 -8.80 -5.36
CA VAL A 341 -19.16 -9.92 -5.60
C VAL A 341 -20.39 -9.48 -6.42
N PHE A 342 -20.98 -8.32 -6.10
CA PHE A 342 -22.09 -7.76 -6.88
C PHE A 342 -21.71 -7.53 -8.35
N ASP A 343 -20.53 -6.95 -8.59
CA ASP A 343 -20.02 -6.70 -9.93
C ASP A 343 -19.72 -8.01 -10.64
N MET A 344 -19.12 -8.99 -9.96
CA MET A 344 -18.84 -10.29 -10.54
C MET A 344 -20.12 -10.99 -11.03
N ILE A 345 -21.21 -10.90 -10.26
CA ILE A 345 -22.50 -11.45 -10.68
C ILE A 345 -23.07 -10.67 -11.88
N SER A 346 -22.94 -9.35 -11.91
CA SER A 346 -23.62 -8.51 -12.90
C SER A 346 -22.81 -8.19 -14.16
N LYS A 347 -21.50 -8.43 -14.17
CA LYS A 347 -20.54 -7.99 -15.20
C LYS A 347 -20.79 -8.60 -16.58
N TYR A 348 -20.87 -9.93 -16.68
CA TYR A 348 -20.87 -10.62 -17.97
C TYR A 348 -22.27 -10.91 -18.53
N HIS A 349 -23.28 -11.00 -17.65
CA HIS A 349 -24.65 -11.31 -18.05
C HIS A 349 -25.59 -10.20 -17.58
N PRO A 350 -25.99 -9.27 -18.46
CA PRO A 350 -27.01 -8.27 -18.15
C PRO A 350 -28.33 -8.89 -17.68
N GLU A 351 -28.60 -10.15 -18.04
CA GLU A 351 -29.74 -10.94 -17.57
C GLU A 351 -29.73 -11.19 -16.05
N ASN A 352 -28.58 -11.04 -15.38
CA ASN A 352 -28.49 -11.12 -13.92
C ASN A 352 -28.93 -9.83 -13.22
N ARG A 353 -29.37 -8.81 -13.97
CA ARG A 353 -29.76 -7.49 -13.46
C ARG A 353 -31.27 -7.31 -13.52
N ALA A 354 -31.81 -6.73 -12.47
CA ALA A 354 -33.17 -6.20 -12.42
C ALA A 354 -33.09 -4.68 -12.27
N TYR A 355 -33.58 -3.95 -13.27
CA TYR A 355 -33.52 -2.50 -13.34
C TYR A 355 -34.65 -1.85 -12.54
N TYR A 356 -34.32 -0.73 -11.90
CA TYR A 356 -35.26 0.17 -11.22
C TYR A 356 -34.79 1.62 -11.42
N GLN A 357 -35.68 2.58 -11.21
CA GLN A 357 -35.36 3.99 -11.34
C GLN A 357 -34.98 4.60 -9.98
N GLY A 358 -33.70 4.97 -9.84
CA GLY A 358 -33.11 5.52 -8.61
C GLY A 358 -33.48 6.99 -8.34
N TRP A 359 -33.05 7.91 -9.21
CA TRP A 359 -33.13 9.37 -8.99
C TRP A 359 -33.77 10.11 -10.16
N LYS A 360 -34.31 11.31 -9.89
CA LYS A 360 -34.95 12.20 -10.88
C LYS A 360 -33.96 12.91 -11.81
N SER A 361 -32.71 13.05 -11.38
CA SER A 361 -31.68 13.89 -12.03
C SER A 361 -30.84 13.13 -13.06
N ASN A 362 -30.49 13.81 -14.17
CA ASN A 362 -29.67 13.34 -15.30
C ASN A 362 -28.20 13.03 -14.96
N GLN A 363 -27.83 12.87 -13.69
CA GLN A 363 -26.47 12.48 -13.33
C GLN A 363 -26.20 11.03 -13.80
N LYS A 364 -25.36 10.91 -14.84
CA LYS A 364 -24.99 9.71 -15.62
C LYS A 364 -24.77 8.40 -14.85
N HIS A 365 -24.48 8.43 -13.55
CA HIS A 365 -24.24 7.26 -12.69
C HIS A 365 -25.46 6.80 -11.87
N ARG A 366 -26.55 7.58 -11.84
CA ARG A 366 -27.78 7.33 -11.07
C ARG A 366 -28.99 6.89 -11.94
N VAL A 367 -28.83 6.93 -13.27
CA VAL A 367 -29.90 6.67 -14.24
C VAL A 367 -30.08 5.17 -14.56
N ASN A 368 -29.03 4.37 -14.40
CA ASN A 368 -29.05 2.91 -14.68
C ASN A 368 -28.91 2.10 -13.39
N ALA A 369 -29.73 2.41 -12.39
CA ALA A 369 -29.74 1.65 -11.15
C ALA A 369 -30.30 0.24 -11.41
N TYR A 370 -29.62 -0.76 -10.85
CA TYR A 370 -30.10 -2.13 -10.89
C TYR A 370 -29.72 -2.87 -9.63
N ARG A 371 -30.45 -3.95 -9.38
CA ARG A 371 -30.15 -4.93 -8.35
C ARG A 371 -29.88 -6.28 -9.00
N VAL A 372 -29.07 -7.13 -8.37
CA VAL A 372 -28.86 -8.51 -8.80
C VAL A 372 -30.13 -9.32 -8.54
N LEU A 373 -30.43 -10.27 -9.43
CA LEU A 373 -31.56 -11.20 -9.27
C LEU A 373 -31.46 -11.99 -7.96
N MET A 374 -32.56 -12.08 -7.22
CA MET A 374 -32.71 -12.86 -6.00
C MET A 374 -33.13 -14.31 -6.26
N THR A 375 -33.48 -14.64 -7.51
CA THR A 375 -34.05 -15.95 -7.88
C THR A 375 -33.02 -16.89 -8.49
N ARG A 376 -32.23 -16.40 -9.46
CA ARG A 376 -31.17 -17.15 -10.13
C ARG A 376 -30.26 -16.18 -10.88
N PHE A 377 -28.95 -16.41 -10.84
CA PHE A 377 -28.00 -15.78 -11.74
C PHE A 377 -27.05 -16.80 -12.37
N ILE A 378 -26.54 -16.48 -13.55
CA ILE A 378 -25.64 -17.35 -14.33
C ILE A 378 -24.27 -16.69 -14.40
N ILE A 379 -23.22 -17.45 -14.10
CA ILE A 379 -21.84 -16.97 -14.18
C ILE A 379 -21.06 -17.89 -15.12
N PRO A 380 -20.30 -17.34 -16.10
CA PRO A 380 -19.45 -18.15 -16.95
C PRO A 380 -18.23 -18.63 -16.15
N ALA A 381 -17.79 -19.84 -16.42
CA ALA A 381 -16.56 -20.35 -15.85
C ALA A 381 -15.35 -19.58 -16.39
N ASN A 382 -14.38 -19.28 -15.53
CA ASN A 382 -13.20 -18.51 -15.91
C ASN A 382 -12.36 -19.23 -16.98
N ARG A 383 -12.31 -20.57 -16.93
CA ARG A 383 -11.63 -21.41 -17.93
C ARG A 383 -12.54 -22.52 -18.42
N ARG A 384 -13.29 -22.25 -19.50
CA ARG A 384 -14.22 -23.23 -20.09
C ARG A 384 -13.50 -24.49 -20.60
N ASP A 385 -12.33 -24.31 -21.19
CA ASP A 385 -11.50 -25.38 -21.75
C ASP A 385 -11.04 -26.38 -20.68
N TYR A 386 -10.67 -25.89 -19.49
CA TYR A 386 -10.25 -26.70 -18.35
C TYR A 386 -11.23 -27.84 -18.00
N TYR A 387 -12.53 -27.58 -18.09
CA TYR A 387 -13.58 -28.55 -17.76
C TYR A 387 -13.84 -29.61 -18.83
N SER A 388 -13.12 -29.53 -19.95
CA SER A 388 -13.19 -30.58 -20.99
C SER A 388 -12.37 -31.82 -20.63
N TRP A 389 -11.39 -31.68 -19.72
CA TRP A 389 -10.48 -32.78 -19.32
C TRP A 389 -10.30 -32.90 -17.80
N SER A 390 -10.72 -31.90 -17.01
CA SER A 390 -10.64 -31.94 -15.55
C SER A 390 -11.95 -32.35 -14.90
N ASN A 391 -11.84 -33.11 -13.81
CA ASN A 391 -12.95 -33.48 -12.92
C ASN A 391 -12.90 -32.72 -11.60
N SER A 392 -12.41 -31.48 -11.62
CA SER A 392 -12.33 -30.63 -10.45
C SER A 392 -12.62 -29.18 -10.82
N LEU A 393 -12.93 -28.36 -9.82
CA LEU A 393 -13.16 -26.94 -10.00
C LEU A 393 -11.82 -26.24 -10.34
N ALA A 394 -11.77 -25.39 -11.35
CA ALA A 394 -10.57 -24.64 -11.70
C ALA A 394 -10.17 -23.69 -10.56
N TRP A 395 -8.87 -23.41 -10.40
CA TRP A 395 -8.38 -22.56 -9.31
C TRP A 395 -9.04 -21.16 -9.29
N ASP A 396 -9.17 -20.53 -10.47
CA ASP A 396 -9.83 -19.21 -10.59
C ASP A 396 -11.31 -19.27 -10.16
N ASP A 397 -12.01 -20.36 -10.48
CA ASP A 397 -13.41 -20.57 -10.09
C ASP A 397 -13.53 -20.92 -8.59
N GLN A 398 -12.57 -21.66 -8.02
CA GLN A 398 -12.49 -21.90 -6.57
C GLN A 398 -12.34 -20.59 -5.79
N GLN A 399 -11.49 -19.67 -6.26
CA GLN A 399 -11.33 -18.36 -5.63
C GLN A 399 -12.60 -17.52 -5.69
N MET A 400 -13.26 -17.48 -6.87
CA MET A 400 -14.56 -16.82 -7.02
C MET A 400 -15.60 -17.36 -6.02
N PHE A 401 -15.75 -18.68 -5.92
CA PHE A 401 -16.72 -19.26 -5.00
C PHE A 401 -16.35 -19.08 -3.53
N THR A 402 -15.06 -19.06 -3.21
CA THR A 402 -14.57 -18.72 -1.87
C THR A 402 -14.92 -17.27 -1.51
N ASP A 403 -14.80 -16.33 -2.45
CA ASP A 403 -15.18 -14.94 -2.25
C ASP A 403 -16.70 -14.81 -2.00
N PHE A 404 -17.51 -15.59 -2.72
CA PHE A 404 -18.96 -15.63 -2.51
C PHE A 404 -19.28 -16.16 -1.11
N ASP A 405 -18.69 -17.29 -0.72
CA ASP A 405 -18.90 -17.87 0.60
C ASP A 405 -18.52 -16.89 1.72
N LYS A 406 -17.38 -16.20 1.60
CA LYS A 406 -16.94 -15.17 2.57
C LYS A 406 -17.92 -14.00 2.68
N VAL A 407 -18.33 -13.43 1.55
CA VAL A 407 -19.26 -12.28 1.55
C VAL A 407 -20.63 -12.66 2.10
N PHE A 408 -21.14 -13.84 1.78
CA PHE A 408 -22.45 -14.25 2.27
C PHE A 408 -22.43 -14.67 3.75
N ALA A 409 -21.34 -15.27 4.23
CA ALA A 409 -21.15 -15.48 5.66
C ALA A 409 -21.09 -14.14 6.43
N MET A 410 -20.40 -13.15 5.87
CA MET A 410 -20.33 -11.80 6.42
C MET A 410 -21.69 -11.09 6.44
N LEU A 411 -22.49 -11.22 5.36
CA LEU A 411 -23.84 -10.65 5.29
C LEU A 411 -24.82 -11.35 6.23
N ASP A 412 -24.62 -12.64 6.51
CA ASP A 412 -25.42 -13.41 7.46
C ASP A 412 -25.11 -13.01 8.90
N GLY A 413 -23.84 -12.73 9.21
CA GLY A 413 -23.39 -12.29 10.54
C GLY A 413 -23.44 -13.37 11.62
N GLN A 414 -23.89 -14.59 11.29
CA GLN A 414 -23.93 -15.72 12.22
C GLN A 414 -22.66 -16.57 12.20
N HIS A 415 -21.89 -16.51 11.11
CA HIS A 415 -20.69 -17.33 10.93
C HIS A 415 -19.52 -16.49 10.41
N HIS A 416 -18.33 -16.68 11.01
CA HIS A 416 -17.08 -16.06 10.55
C HIS A 416 -16.54 -16.70 9.26
N LYS A 417 -17.03 -17.90 8.92
CA LYS A 417 -16.71 -18.66 7.71
C LYS A 417 -17.85 -19.62 7.41
N THR A 418 -18.17 -19.83 6.14
CA THR A 418 -19.17 -20.82 5.71
C THR A 418 -18.73 -22.25 6.06
N PRO A 419 -19.48 -22.99 6.90
CA PRO A 419 -19.15 -24.38 7.23
C PRO A 419 -19.14 -25.31 6.02
N TYR A 420 -20.13 -25.18 5.13
CA TYR A 420 -20.26 -25.96 3.90
C TYR A 420 -20.50 -25.05 2.69
N GLY A 421 -19.38 -24.52 2.17
CA GLY A 421 -19.35 -23.61 1.02
C GLY A 421 -19.49 -24.30 -0.33
N VAL A 422 -19.51 -23.51 -1.40
CA VAL A 422 -19.63 -24.02 -2.77
C VAL A 422 -18.38 -24.83 -3.17
N VAL A 423 -17.19 -24.46 -2.70
CA VAL A 423 -15.97 -25.23 -2.97
C VAL A 423 -16.05 -26.63 -2.37
N ASN A 424 -16.52 -26.76 -1.11
CA ASN A 424 -16.76 -28.06 -0.47
C ASN A 424 -17.76 -28.90 -1.27
N LEU A 425 -18.85 -28.26 -1.72
CA LEU A 425 -19.86 -28.90 -2.55
C LEU A 425 -19.27 -29.49 -3.84
N PHE A 426 -18.38 -28.77 -4.52
CA PHE A 426 -17.70 -29.29 -5.72
C PHE A 426 -16.67 -30.39 -5.40
N CYS A 427 -16.00 -30.34 -4.25
CA CYS A 427 -15.11 -31.42 -3.82
C CYS A 427 -15.87 -32.73 -3.58
N ASP A 428 -17.05 -32.65 -2.96
CA ASP A 428 -17.82 -33.84 -2.58
C ASP A 428 -18.69 -34.39 -3.72
N LYS A 429 -19.29 -33.49 -4.52
CA LYS A 429 -20.37 -33.82 -5.46
C LYS A 429 -20.09 -33.40 -6.91
N TYR A 430 -18.83 -33.44 -7.33
CA TYR A 430 -18.45 -33.02 -8.69
C TYR A 430 -19.20 -33.81 -9.78
N LYS A 431 -19.39 -35.12 -9.60
CA LYS A 431 -20.02 -35.99 -10.60
C LYS A 431 -21.50 -35.66 -10.79
N GLU A 432 -22.21 -35.44 -9.69
CA GLU A 432 -23.61 -35.02 -9.67
C GLU A 432 -23.75 -33.61 -10.26
N LEU A 433 -22.88 -32.68 -9.88
CA LEU A 433 -22.90 -31.33 -10.44
C LEU A 433 -22.63 -31.33 -11.95
N SER A 434 -21.65 -32.10 -12.41
CA SER A 434 -21.25 -32.17 -13.82
C SER A 434 -22.25 -32.93 -14.71
N SER A 435 -23.12 -33.78 -14.13
CA SER A 435 -24.28 -34.36 -14.81
C SER A 435 -25.46 -33.38 -14.93
N GLY A 436 -25.36 -32.20 -14.31
CA GLY A 436 -26.38 -31.15 -14.30
C GLY A 436 -27.37 -31.26 -13.13
N GLU A 437 -27.10 -32.12 -12.15
CA GLU A 437 -27.90 -32.19 -10.93
C GLU A 437 -27.76 -30.92 -10.10
N ARG A 438 -28.83 -30.57 -9.37
CA ARG A 438 -28.85 -29.41 -8.49
C ARG A 438 -28.40 -29.85 -7.10
N CYS A 439 -27.24 -29.37 -6.67
CA CYS A 439 -26.70 -29.65 -5.35
C CYS A 439 -26.68 -28.40 -4.48
N SER A 440 -26.77 -28.57 -3.16
CA SER A 440 -26.91 -27.47 -2.20
C SER A 440 -25.67 -27.28 -1.33
N SER A 441 -25.25 -26.03 -1.21
CA SER A 441 -24.35 -25.50 -0.17
C SER A 441 -25.18 -24.76 0.89
N ASP A 442 -24.52 -24.14 1.87
CA ASP A 442 -25.21 -23.36 2.92
C ASP A 442 -26.02 -22.20 2.33
N TYR A 443 -25.43 -21.41 1.43
CA TYR A 443 -26.06 -20.20 0.88
C TYR A 443 -26.66 -20.37 -0.52
N PHE A 444 -26.21 -21.36 -1.30
CA PHE A 444 -26.59 -21.51 -2.70
C PHE A 444 -26.93 -22.95 -3.08
N ASP A 445 -27.91 -23.11 -3.98
CA ASP A 445 -27.96 -24.30 -4.82
C ASP A 445 -27.26 -24.03 -6.15
N ILE A 446 -26.54 -25.01 -6.66
CA ILE A 446 -25.72 -24.90 -7.87
C ILE A 446 -26.13 -25.98 -8.87
N ARG A 447 -26.25 -25.59 -10.14
CA ARG A 447 -26.16 -26.51 -11.29
C ARG A 447 -24.96 -26.12 -12.13
N PHE A 448 -24.21 -27.11 -12.59
CA PHE A 448 -23.01 -26.89 -13.40
C PHE A 448 -23.19 -27.51 -14.79
N TYR A 449 -22.82 -26.75 -15.82
CA TYR A 449 -22.83 -27.23 -17.21
C TYR A 449 -21.41 -27.19 -17.78
N PRO A 450 -20.60 -28.25 -17.61
CA PRO A 450 -19.19 -28.26 -18.00
C PRO A 450 -18.95 -27.90 -19.46
N LYS A 451 -19.75 -28.45 -20.37
CA LYS A 451 -19.63 -28.19 -21.83
C LYS A 451 -19.93 -26.74 -22.21
N ALA A 452 -20.90 -26.13 -21.55
CA ALA A 452 -21.23 -24.72 -21.76
C ALA A 452 -20.24 -23.80 -21.02
N GLY A 453 -19.61 -24.31 -19.96
CA GLY A 453 -18.78 -23.53 -19.06
C GLY A 453 -19.61 -22.52 -18.27
N THR A 454 -20.75 -22.95 -17.72
CA THR A 454 -21.65 -22.06 -16.97
C THR A 454 -22.05 -22.64 -15.62
N PHE A 455 -22.08 -21.78 -14.61
CA PHE A 455 -22.61 -22.04 -13.28
C PHE A 455 -23.96 -21.37 -13.14
N HIS A 456 -24.99 -22.15 -12.83
CA HIS A 456 -26.32 -21.63 -12.54
C HIS A 456 -26.50 -21.64 -11.02
N ILE A 457 -26.59 -20.45 -10.44
CA ILE A 457 -26.55 -20.24 -9.00
C ILE A 457 -27.93 -19.78 -8.55
N PHE A 458 -28.46 -20.44 -7.52
CA PHE A 458 -29.77 -20.18 -6.95
C PHE A 458 -29.60 -19.83 -5.47
N PRO A 459 -29.78 -18.57 -5.07
CA PRO A 459 -29.71 -18.19 -3.66
C PRO A 459 -30.77 -18.90 -2.83
N ARG A 460 -30.37 -19.49 -1.71
CA ARG A 460 -31.29 -20.11 -0.74
C ARG A 460 -31.95 -19.07 0.17
N ARG A 461 -31.26 -17.94 0.36
CA ARG A 461 -31.67 -16.81 1.21
C ARG A 461 -31.77 -15.52 0.40
N LYS A 462 -33.00 -15.16 0.03
CA LYS A 462 -33.28 -13.94 -0.75
C LYS A 462 -33.01 -12.66 0.04
N ASP A 463 -33.17 -12.72 1.37
CA ASP A 463 -32.85 -11.65 2.30
C ASP A 463 -31.37 -11.24 2.25
N LEU A 464 -30.45 -12.20 2.10
CA LEU A 464 -29.02 -11.89 1.97
C LEU A 464 -28.68 -11.23 0.62
N ILE A 465 -29.36 -11.63 -0.45
CA ILE A 465 -29.22 -10.98 -1.76
C ILE A 465 -29.78 -9.56 -1.71
N ASP A 466 -30.92 -9.36 -1.03
CA ASP A 466 -31.48 -8.03 -0.82
C ASP A 466 -30.53 -7.16 0.01
N ARG A 467 -29.95 -7.69 1.08
CA ARG A 467 -28.95 -6.99 1.89
C ARG A 467 -27.73 -6.58 1.05
N LEU A 468 -27.20 -7.48 0.22
CA LEU A 468 -26.13 -7.19 -0.74
C LEU A 468 -26.54 -6.05 -1.69
N ASN A 469 -27.72 -6.15 -2.30
CA ASN A 469 -28.24 -5.13 -3.22
C ASN A 469 -28.44 -3.77 -2.54
N ARG A 470 -28.92 -3.75 -1.30
CA ARG A 470 -29.13 -2.52 -0.53
C ARG A 470 -27.81 -1.86 -0.15
N ILE A 471 -26.83 -2.62 0.32
CA ILE A 471 -25.51 -2.07 0.66
C ILE A 471 -24.84 -1.45 -0.57
N VAL A 472 -24.81 -2.18 -1.69
CA VAL A 472 -24.24 -1.66 -2.94
C VAL A 472 -25.04 -0.47 -3.46
N GLY A 473 -26.37 -0.55 -3.41
CA GLY A 473 -27.25 0.54 -3.83
C GLY A 473 -27.02 1.82 -3.02
N LYS A 474 -26.84 1.73 -1.69
CA LYS A 474 -26.53 2.90 -0.84
C LYS A 474 -25.12 3.42 -1.10
N HIS A 475 -24.13 2.53 -1.22
CA HIS A 475 -22.74 2.90 -1.48
C HIS A 475 -22.57 3.59 -2.84
N ARG A 476 -23.26 3.13 -3.88
CA ARG A 476 -23.27 3.73 -5.22
C ARG A 476 -24.25 4.89 -5.39
N ALA A 477 -24.94 5.27 -4.31
CA ALA A 477 -26.00 6.26 -4.33
C ALA A 477 -27.11 5.96 -5.36
N TRP A 478 -27.43 4.69 -5.57
CA TRP A 478 -28.61 4.24 -6.34
C TRP A 478 -29.87 4.14 -5.47
N LEU A 479 -29.69 3.94 -4.16
CA LEU A 479 -30.74 3.91 -3.15
C LEU A 479 -30.61 5.10 -2.19
N PRO A 480 -31.70 5.50 -1.51
CA PRO A 480 -31.61 6.53 -0.49
C PRO A 480 -30.81 6.02 0.72
N GLN A 481 -30.21 6.95 1.46
CA GLN A 481 -29.44 6.60 2.66
C GLN A 481 -30.35 6.09 3.78
N SER A 482 -31.49 6.77 3.99
CA SER A 482 -32.57 6.30 4.86
C SER A 482 -33.68 5.67 4.03
N ASP A 483 -34.22 4.55 4.51
CA ASP A 483 -35.33 3.88 3.84
C ASP A 483 -36.61 4.74 3.85
N GLN A 484 -36.70 5.72 4.77
CA GLN A 484 -37.79 6.69 4.88
C GLN A 484 -37.79 7.77 3.77
N ASP A 485 -36.67 7.95 3.07
CA ASP A 485 -36.55 8.99 2.03
C ASP A 485 -37.14 8.52 0.69
N GLY A 486 -37.48 7.24 0.56
CA GLY A 486 -38.10 6.66 -0.64
C GLY A 486 -39.64 6.69 -0.56
N SER A 487 -40.29 7.11 -1.64
CA SER A 487 -41.76 7.05 -1.75
C SER A 487 -42.27 5.59 -1.76
N THR A 488 -43.55 5.39 -1.47
CA THR A 488 -44.18 4.05 -1.53
C THR A 488 -44.04 3.43 -2.92
N GLY A 489 -44.26 4.22 -3.98
CA GLY A 489 -44.08 3.78 -5.37
C GLY A 489 -42.64 3.41 -5.70
N PHE A 490 -41.66 4.12 -5.14
CA PHE A 490 -40.22 3.81 -5.29
C PHE A 490 -39.88 2.43 -4.72
N TRP A 491 -40.31 2.12 -3.50
CA TRP A 491 -40.03 0.81 -2.92
C TRP A 491 -40.82 -0.30 -3.63
N GLU A 492 -42.03 -0.03 -4.09
CA GLU A 492 -42.82 -0.98 -4.86
C GLU A 492 -42.14 -1.38 -6.19
N GLN A 493 -41.59 -0.42 -6.96
CA GLN A 493 -40.82 -0.76 -8.16
C GLN A 493 -39.52 -1.52 -7.85
N TYR A 494 -38.82 -1.18 -6.75
CA TYR A 494 -37.58 -1.82 -6.35
C TYR A 494 -37.83 -3.29 -5.97
N ASP A 495 -38.84 -3.54 -5.14
CA ASP A 495 -39.25 -4.88 -4.72
C ASP A 495 -39.72 -5.70 -5.92
N LYS A 496 -40.45 -5.09 -6.85
CA LYS A 496 -40.94 -5.73 -8.09
C LYS A 496 -39.96 -5.67 -9.26
N ALA A 497 -38.72 -5.22 -9.10
CA ALA A 497 -37.80 -4.95 -10.21
C ALA A 497 -37.59 -6.14 -11.17
N GLU A 498 -37.59 -7.39 -10.67
CA GLU A 498 -37.49 -8.59 -11.53
C GLU A 498 -38.73 -8.82 -12.40
N VAL A 499 -39.91 -8.43 -11.92
CA VAL A 499 -41.17 -8.49 -12.68
C VAL A 499 -41.20 -7.38 -13.71
N VAL A 500 -40.81 -6.16 -13.31
CA VAL A 500 -40.72 -4.98 -14.18
C VAL A 500 -39.75 -5.26 -15.33
N THR A 501 -38.53 -5.71 -15.01
CA THR A 501 -37.48 -5.99 -16.02
C THR A 501 -37.91 -7.05 -17.03
N ARG A 502 -38.64 -8.10 -16.60
CA ARG A 502 -39.18 -9.12 -17.52
C ARG A 502 -40.25 -8.60 -18.48
N ARG A 503 -40.87 -7.45 -18.19
CA ARG A 503 -41.87 -6.81 -19.03
C ARG A 503 -41.28 -5.77 -20.00
N MET A 504 -39.99 -5.46 -19.86
CA MET A 504 -39.26 -4.57 -20.76
C MET A 504 -38.84 -5.28 -22.05
N ASP A 505 -38.85 -4.57 -23.17
CA ASP A 505 -38.18 -5.03 -24.39
C ASP A 505 -36.73 -4.53 -24.43
N LEU A 506 -35.81 -5.35 -23.94
CA LEU A 506 -34.38 -5.05 -23.93
C LEU A 506 -33.65 -5.48 -25.22
N SER A 507 -34.36 -6.02 -26.21
CA SER A 507 -33.72 -6.54 -27.45
C SER A 507 -33.00 -5.45 -28.26
N ARG A 508 -33.45 -4.20 -28.12
CA ARG A 508 -32.89 -3.02 -28.81
C ARG A 508 -31.86 -2.26 -27.96
N LEU A 509 -31.60 -2.70 -26.74
CA LEU A 509 -30.66 -2.07 -25.82
C LEU A 509 -29.24 -2.57 -26.10
N ASN A 510 -28.32 -1.65 -26.38
CA ASN A 510 -26.92 -2.00 -26.52
C ASN A 510 -26.17 -1.85 -25.18
N SER A 511 -26.09 -2.96 -24.43
CA SER A 511 -25.40 -3.01 -23.13
C SER A 511 -23.92 -2.60 -23.22
N TRP A 512 -23.24 -2.87 -24.34
CA TRP A 512 -21.85 -2.43 -24.50
C TRP A 512 -21.76 -0.90 -24.58
N ARG A 513 -22.61 -0.25 -25.38
CA ARG A 513 -22.67 1.22 -25.47
C ARG A 513 -23.10 1.87 -24.17
N LEU A 514 -24.00 1.25 -23.42
CA LEU A 514 -24.43 1.73 -22.10
C LEU A 514 -23.25 1.82 -21.11
N ASN A 515 -22.30 0.88 -21.18
CA ASN A 515 -21.16 0.83 -20.26
C ASN A 515 -19.90 1.51 -20.81
N HIS A 516 -19.64 1.44 -22.12
CA HIS A 516 -18.37 1.83 -22.75
C HIS A 516 -18.50 2.85 -23.88
N GLY A 517 -19.73 3.27 -24.24
CA GLY A 517 -19.95 4.27 -25.28
C GLY A 517 -19.51 5.67 -24.88
N SER A 518 -19.47 6.57 -25.86
CA SER A 518 -19.34 8.01 -25.60
C SER A 518 -20.50 8.51 -24.74
N ASP A 519 -20.32 9.66 -24.07
CA ASP A 519 -21.36 10.22 -23.18
C ASP A 519 -22.73 10.36 -23.84
N GLY A 520 -22.77 10.78 -25.11
CA GLY A 520 -24.02 10.90 -25.86
C GLY A 520 -24.63 9.54 -26.29
N GLU A 521 -23.81 8.51 -26.49
CA GLU A 521 -24.32 7.15 -26.74
C GLU A 521 -24.88 6.53 -25.47
N LYS A 522 -24.20 6.73 -24.34
CA LYS A 522 -24.66 6.28 -23.02
C LYS A 522 -26.00 6.90 -22.66
N GLU A 523 -26.15 8.21 -22.88
CA GLU A 523 -27.40 8.94 -22.62
C GLU A 523 -28.55 8.40 -23.47
N ARG A 524 -28.33 8.19 -24.77
CA ARG A 524 -29.35 7.63 -25.67
C ARG A 524 -29.78 6.21 -25.27
N GLU A 525 -28.84 5.35 -24.90
CA GLU A 525 -29.17 3.99 -24.47
C GLU A 525 -29.85 3.97 -23.08
N ALA A 526 -29.46 4.87 -22.18
CA ALA A 526 -30.11 5.06 -20.88
C ALA A 526 -31.55 5.58 -21.04
N SER A 527 -31.81 6.54 -21.93
CA SER A 527 -33.17 7.02 -22.21
C SER A 527 -34.08 5.91 -22.74
N LYS A 528 -33.57 5.03 -23.62
CA LYS A 528 -34.34 3.86 -24.08
C LYS A 528 -34.66 2.90 -22.94
N LEU A 529 -33.72 2.68 -22.03
CA LEU A 529 -33.93 1.82 -20.86
C LEU A 529 -35.01 2.40 -19.94
N LEU A 530 -34.96 3.71 -19.68
CA LEU A 530 -35.97 4.42 -18.89
C LEU A 530 -37.36 4.35 -19.53
N GLU A 531 -37.47 4.60 -20.85
CA GLU A 531 -38.73 4.51 -21.57
C GLU A 531 -39.35 3.10 -21.45
N GLN A 532 -38.54 2.05 -21.63
CA GLN A 532 -39.02 0.68 -21.44
C GLN A 532 -39.40 0.38 -19.98
N HIS A 533 -38.71 0.99 -19.02
CA HIS A 533 -39.03 0.86 -17.60
C HIS A 533 -40.37 1.51 -17.26
N GLU A 534 -40.61 2.76 -17.67
CA GLU A 534 -41.87 3.48 -17.45
C GLU A 534 -43.05 2.74 -18.09
N MET A 535 -42.92 2.29 -19.34
CA MET A 535 -43.94 1.47 -20.00
C MET A 535 -44.22 0.16 -19.25
N ALA A 536 -43.21 -0.44 -18.61
CA ALA A 536 -43.38 -1.65 -17.82
C ALA A 536 -44.10 -1.37 -16.49
N LEU A 537 -43.83 -0.25 -15.83
CA LEU A 537 -44.52 0.18 -14.61
C LEU A 537 -46.01 0.46 -14.87
N GLU A 538 -46.33 1.20 -15.93
CA GLU A 538 -47.71 1.50 -16.33
C GLU A 538 -48.52 0.20 -16.56
N ARG A 539 -47.94 -0.76 -17.28
CA ARG A 539 -48.58 -2.07 -17.54
C ARG A 539 -48.80 -2.89 -16.26
N LEU A 540 -48.03 -2.64 -15.21
CA LEU A 540 -48.12 -3.33 -13.93
C LEU A 540 -48.97 -2.56 -12.90
N GLY A 541 -49.43 -1.35 -13.24
CA GLY A 541 -50.21 -0.49 -12.35
C GLY A 541 -49.41 -0.01 -11.12
N ILE A 542 -48.09 0.13 -11.25
CA ILE A 542 -47.24 0.65 -10.17
C ILE A 542 -47.24 2.18 -10.28
N ASP A 543 -47.75 2.85 -9.23
CA ASP A 543 -47.84 4.31 -9.17
C ASP A 543 -46.48 4.92 -8.82
N PHE A 544 -45.62 5.01 -9.83
CA PHE A 544 -44.33 5.68 -9.75
C PHE A 544 -44.12 6.47 -11.04
N ASP A 545 -44.28 7.79 -10.96
CA ASP A 545 -43.75 8.70 -11.96
C ASP A 545 -42.33 9.11 -11.56
N GLY A 546 -41.45 9.36 -12.53
CA GLY A 546 -40.09 9.84 -12.24
C GLY A 546 -40.04 11.16 -11.44
N SER A 547 -41.19 11.79 -11.18
CA SER A 547 -41.34 12.99 -10.36
C SER A 547 -41.20 12.72 -8.85
N ASN A 548 -41.53 11.50 -8.42
CA ASN A 548 -41.38 10.93 -7.07
C ASN A 548 -40.07 10.14 -6.85
N ALA A 549 -39.13 10.22 -7.81
CA ALA A 549 -37.78 9.69 -7.62
C ALA A 549 -37.02 10.53 -6.58
N ILE A 550 -36.00 9.95 -5.96
CA ILE A 550 -35.27 10.59 -4.86
C ILE A 550 -34.73 11.96 -5.36
N THR A 551 -34.93 13.02 -4.58
CA THR A 551 -34.45 14.38 -4.86
C THR A 551 -33.26 14.69 -3.98
N ASP A 552 -32.15 15.16 -4.56
CA ASP A 552 -30.95 15.51 -3.79
C ASP A 552 -31.16 16.88 -3.14
N GLN A 553 -31.52 16.93 -1.85
CA GLN A 553 -31.56 18.20 -1.11
C GLN A 553 -30.15 18.81 -0.90
N ARG A 554 -29.07 18.13 -1.32
CA ARG A 554 -27.68 18.59 -1.13
C ARG A 554 -27.09 19.31 -2.35
N ASP A 555 -27.81 19.41 -3.47
CA ASP A 555 -27.30 20.04 -4.69
C ASP A 555 -27.32 21.59 -4.65
N ASP A 556 -27.93 22.22 -3.63
CA ASP A 556 -27.88 23.69 -3.48
C ASP A 556 -26.54 24.20 -2.88
N GLU A 557 -25.72 23.35 -2.25
CA GLU A 557 -24.50 23.81 -1.54
C GLU A 557 -23.18 23.19 -1.99
N ARG A 558 -23.17 22.17 -2.86
CA ARG A 558 -21.90 21.55 -3.32
C ARG A 558 -21.88 21.32 -4.83
N GLN A 559 -21.70 22.41 -5.59
CA GLN A 559 -20.98 22.32 -6.86
C GLN A 559 -19.55 21.87 -6.57
N ILE A 560 -19.31 20.56 -6.50
CA ILE A 560 -17.96 20.00 -6.59
C ILE A 560 -17.50 20.26 -8.03
N PRO A 561 -16.42 21.03 -8.26
CA PRO A 561 -15.91 21.22 -9.61
C PRO A 561 -15.48 19.87 -10.15
N LEU A 562 -16.07 19.46 -11.27
CA LEU A 562 -15.55 18.38 -12.09
C LEU A 562 -14.09 18.68 -12.40
N LEU A 563 -13.17 17.94 -11.79
CA LEU A 563 -11.79 17.86 -12.23
C LEU A 563 -11.82 17.42 -13.69
N LYS A 564 -11.59 18.39 -14.58
CA LYS A 564 -11.31 18.13 -15.99
C LYS A 564 -10.03 17.29 -16.02
N ALA A 565 -10.13 16.08 -16.56
CA ALA A 565 -8.96 15.32 -16.94
C ALA A 565 -8.18 16.12 -18.01
N SER A 566 -7.00 16.59 -17.64
CA SER A 566 -5.90 16.91 -18.55
C SER A 566 -5.04 15.67 -18.75
#